data_AF-A0A7K1S7C0-F1
#
_entry.id   AF-A0A7K1S7C0-F1
#
_cell.length_a   1.000
_cell.length_b   1.000
_cell.length_c   1.000
_cell.angle_alpha   90.00
_cell.angle_beta   90.00
_cell.angle_gamma   90.00
#
_symmetry.space_group_name_H-M   'P 1'
#
loop_
_entity.id
_entity.type
_entity.pdbx_description
1 polymer ?
#
loop_
_entity_poly.entity_id
_entity_poly.type
_entity_poly.pdbx_seq_one_letter_code
_entity_poly.pdbx_strand_id
1 'polypeptide(L)'
;MLQKILRKLGNFYVASGLGLLLWMTFFDANDLPTQIRNWWTLHELDGEAQYYREKIKTVQTDQREVLGNDRLREKFAREKYWMKKPGEDVFVIVDEHNEPLEK
;
A
#
# COMPACT_ATOMS: atom_id res chain seq x y z
N MET A 1 -35.29 -33.85 3.68
CA MET A 1 -35.31 -32.43 3.24
C MET A 1 -34.83 -32.26 1.81
N LEU A 2 -33.74 -32.92 1.41
CA LEU A 2 -33.20 -32.90 0.04
C LEU A 2 -34.22 -33.28 -1.05
N GLN A 3 -35.02 -34.32 -0.82
CA GLN A 3 -36.09 -34.77 -1.74
C GLN A 3 -37.14 -33.67 -2.05
N LYS A 4 -37.46 -32.80 -1.09
CA LYS A 4 -38.38 -31.67 -1.30
C LYS A 4 -37.74 -30.55 -2.13
N ILE A 5 -36.43 -30.36 -2.00
CA ILE A 5 -35.64 -29.38 -2.76
C ILE A 5 -35.54 -29.84 -4.23
N LEU A 6 -35.19 -31.11 -4.47
CA LEU A 6 -35.20 -31.70 -5.82
C LEU A 6 -36.56 -31.60 -6.50
N ARG A 7 -37.66 -31.82 -5.78
CA ARG A 7 -39.02 -31.70 -6.35
C ARG A 7 -39.39 -30.26 -6.71
N LYS A 8 -38.89 -29.25 -5.98
CA LYS A 8 -39.07 -27.84 -6.35
C LYS A 8 -38.20 -27.42 -7.53
N LEU A 9 -37.00 -27.98 -7.65
CA LEU A 9 -36.09 -27.79 -8.79
C LEU A 9 -36.62 -28.43 -10.08
N GLY A 10 -37.49 -29.44 -10.00
CA GLY A 10 -38.14 -30.05 -11.18
C GLY A 10 -39.22 -29.19 -11.84
N ASN A 11 -39.62 -28.06 -11.24
CA ASN A 11 -40.54 -27.13 -11.86
C ASN A 11 -39.78 -26.27 -12.89
N PHE A 12 -40.22 -26.29 -14.16
CA PHE A 12 -39.62 -25.55 -15.26
C PHE A 12 -39.34 -24.08 -14.91
N TYR A 13 -40.30 -23.38 -14.30
CA TYR A 13 -40.12 -21.97 -13.93
C TYR A 13 -39.02 -21.75 -12.89
N VAL A 14 -38.86 -22.68 -11.93
CA VAL A 14 -37.83 -22.61 -10.90
C VAL A 14 -36.46 -22.97 -11.49
N ALA A 15 -36.40 -24.02 -12.31
CA ALA A 15 -35.18 -24.43 -12.99
C ALA A 15 -34.66 -23.34 -13.94
N SER A 16 -35.54 -22.77 -14.77
CA SER A 16 -35.20 -21.68 -15.68
C SER A 16 -34.81 -20.40 -14.95
N GLY A 17 -35.51 -20.05 -13.86
CA GLY A 17 -35.17 -18.89 -13.04
C GLY A 17 -33.81 -19.04 -12.35
N LEU A 18 -33.50 -20.21 -11.80
CA LEU A 18 -32.20 -20.49 -11.21
C LEU A 18 -31.08 -20.55 -12.26
N GLY A 19 -31.35 -21.11 -13.43
CA GLY A 19 -30.41 -21.10 -14.55
C GLY A 19 -30.10 -19.68 -15.02
N LEU A 20 -31.11 -18.81 -15.10
CA LEU A 20 -30.94 -17.41 -15.46
C LEU A 20 -30.19 -16.62 -14.39
N LEU A 21 -30.49 -16.85 -13.11
CA LEU A 21 -29.73 -16.25 -12.00
C LEU A 21 -28.27 -16.69 -12.01
N LEU A 22 -28.01 -17.99 -12.22
CA LEU A 22 -26.65 -18.50 -12.34
C LEU A 22 -25.95 -17.88 -13.55
N TRP A 23 -26.65 -17.73 -14.68
CA TRP A 23 -26.12 -17.08 -15.87
C TRP A 23 -25.72 -15.63 -15.61
N MET A 24 -26.60 -14.84 -15.01
CA MET A 24 -26.31 -13.44 -14.64
C MET A 24 -25.17 -13.30 -13.63
N THR A 25 -24.93 -14.33 -12.81
CA THR A 25 -23.90 -14.29 -11.76
C THR A 25 -22.50 -14.65 -12.26
N PHE A 26 -22.41 -15.53 -13.27
CA PHE A 26 -21.13 -16.11 -13.71
C PHE A 26 -20.73 -15.79 -15.16
N PHE A 27 -21.69 -15.55 -16.06
CA PHE A 27 -21.44 -15.39 -17.49
C PHE A 27 -21.70 -13.96 -18.00
N ASP A 28 -22.32 -13.11 -17.19
CA ASP A 28 -22.53 -11.69 -17.52
C ASP A 28 -21.29 -10.84 -17.21
N ALA A 29 -21.18 -9.65 -17.81
CA ALA A 29 -20.03 -8.75 -17.69
C ALA A 29 -19.80 -8.20 -16.26
N ASN A 30 -20.78 -8.36 -15.37
CA ASN A 30 -20.68 -8.06 -13.94
C ASN A 30 -20.57 -9.36 -13.13
N ASP A 31 -19.69 -10.27 -13.55
CA ASP A 31 -19.49 -11.53 -12.87
C ASP A 31 -18.92 -11.32 -11.46
N LEU A 32 -19.38 -12.12 -10.49
CA LEU A 32 -18.91 -12.05 -9.10
C LEU A 32 -17.38 -12.14 -8.95
N PRO A 33 -16.66 -13.02 -9.69
CA PRO A 33 -15.21 -13.09 -9.61
C PRO A 33 -14.53 -11.77 -9.99
N THR A 34 -14.96 -11.12 -11.07
CA THR A 34 -14.43 -9.81 -11.46
C THR A 34 -14.72 -8.74 -10.41
N GLN A 35 -15.91 -8.72 -9.81
CA GLN A 35 -16.23 -7.77 -8.75
C GLN A 35 -15.30 -7.92 -7.53
N ILE A 36 -15.01 -9.16 -7.12
CA ILE A 36 -14.10 -9.45 -6.00
C ILE A 36 -12.68 -9.01 -6.35
N ARG A 37 -12.20 -9.34 -7.55
CA ARG A 37 -10.87 -8.91 -8.03
C ARG A 37 -10.74 -7.39 -8.01
N ASN A 38 -11.75 -6.70 -8.55
CA ASN A 38 -11.76 -5.24 -8.58
C ASN A 38 -11.77 -4.64 -7.17
N TRP A 39 -12.49 -5.25 -6.22
CA TRP A 39 -12.48 -4.82 -4.82
C TRP A 39 -11.07 -4.94 -4.19
N TRP A 40 -10.35 -6.02 -4.48
CA TRP A 40 -8.97 -6.21 -4.00
C TRP A 40 -8.02 -5.20 -4.63
N THR A 41 -8.06 -5.05 -5.95
CA THR A 41 -7.24 -4.07 -6.68
C THR A 41 -7.51 -2.65 -6.19
N LEU A 42 -8.77 -2.30 -5.90
CA LEU A 42 -9.11 -0.99 -5.36
C LEU A 42 -8.49 -0.77 -3.98
N HIS A 43 -8.51 -1.79 -3.11
CA HIS A 43 -7.92 -1.69 -1.78
C HIS A 43 -6.39 -1.59 -1.83
N GLU A 44 -5.75 -2.36 -2.71
CA GLU A 44 -4.32 -2.29 -2.98
C GLU A 44 -3.90 -0.90 -3.47
N LEU A 45 -4.60 -0.36 -4.48
CA LEU A 45 -4.34 0.96 -5.02
C LEU A 45 -4.54 2.07 -3.98
N ASP A 46 -5.54 1.96 -3.10
CA ASP A 46 -5.74 2.95 -2.04
C ASP A 46 -4.59 2.89 -1.01
N GLY A 47 -4.13 1.68 -0.66
CA GLY A 47 -2.95 1.49 0.18
C GLY A 47 -1.69 2.11 -0.42
N GLU A 48 -1.43 1.86 -1.71
CA GLU A 48 -0.33 2.49 -2.44
C GLU A 48 -0.47 4.02 -2.48
N ALA A 49 -1.66 4.53 -2.77
CA ALA A 49 -1.91 5.96 -2.82
C ALA A 49 -1.68 6.64 -1.46
N GLN A 50 -2.03 5.98 -0.36
CA GLN A 50 -1.74 6.47 1.00
C GLN A 50 -0.23 6.45 1.28
N TYR A 51 0.46 5.34 0.95
CA TYR A 51 1.91 5.21 1.11
C TYR A 51 2.68 6.32 0.37
N TYR A 52 2.36 6.54 -0.91
CA TYR A 52 3.05 7.56 -1.71
C TYR A 52 2.73 8.97 -1.24
N ARG A 53 1.49 9.25 -0.79
CA ARG A 53 1.15 10.55 -0.21
C ARG A 53 1.99 10.86 1.02
N GLU A 54 2.21 9.88 1.89
CA GLU A 54 3.04 10.07 3.07
C GLU A 54 4.51 10.27 2.69
N LYS A 55 5.03 9.46 1.76
CA LYS A 55 6.40 9.57 1.27
C LYS A 55 6.68 10.91 0.60
N ILE A 56 5.71 11.47 -0.12
CA ILE A 56 5.80 12.81 -0.71
C ILE A 56 5.96 13.87 0.39
N LYS A 57 5.20 13.79 1.50
CA LYS A 57 5.37 14.74 2.62
C LYS A 57 6.77 14.65 3.24
N THR A 58 7.27 13.43 3.44
CA THR A 58 8.63 13.21 3.96
C THR A 58 9.66 13.83 3.02
N VAL A 59 9.60 13.51 1.72
CA VAL A 59 10.54 14.04 0.73
C VAL A 59 10.45 15.56 0.61
N GLN A 60 9.25 16.16 0.71
CA GLN A 60 9.11 17.61 0.72
C GLN A 60 9.73 18.25 1.96
N THR A 61 9.70 17.57 3.11
CA THR A 61 10.34 18.03 4.34
C THR A 61 11.86 17.96 4.17
N ASP A 62 12.38 16.81 3.74
CA ASP A 62 13.80 16.62 3.45
C ASP A 62 14.30 17.65 2.43
N GLN A 63 13.52 17.90 1.37
CA GLN A 63 13.86 18.89 0.35
C GLN A 63 13.97 20.30 0.94
N ARG A 64 13.10 20.69 1.88
CA ARG A 64 13.20 22.01 2.53
C ARG A 64 14.45 22.10 3.41
N GLU A 65 14.82 21.02 4.07
CA GLU A 65 16.05 20.95 4.85
C GLU A 65 17.30 21.02 3.96
N VAL A 66 17.27 20.41 2.77
CA VAL A 66 18.40 20.40 1.83
C VAL A 66 18.45 21.63 0.92
N LEU A 67 17.34 22.23 0.53
CA LEU A 67 17.34 23.33 -0.45
C LEU A 67 17.02 24.69 0.17
N GLY A 68 16.58 24.75 1.42
CA GLY A 68 16.09 25.97 2.06
C GLY A 68 17.18 26.98 2.40
N ASN A 69 18.16 26.59 3.22
CA ASN A 69 19.18 27.51 3.76
C ASN A 69 20.52 26.79 3.92
N ASP A 70 21.64 27.50 3.77
CA ASP A 70 23.02 27.01 3.94
C ASP A 70 23.21 26.30 5.29
N ARG A 71 22.60 26.84 6.35
CA ARG A 71 22.67 26.24 7.68
C ARG A 71 21.93 24.89 7.76
N LEU A 72 20.79 24.76 7.09
CA LEU A 72 20.03 23.50 7.04
C LEU A 72 20.74 22.46 6.16
N ARG A 73 21.37 22.91 5.06
CA ARG A 73 22.24 22.08 4.22
C ARG A 73 23.42 21.50 4.98
N GLU A 74 24.13 22.35 5.73
CA GLU A 74 25.27 21.90 6.53
C GLU A 74 24.81 20.93 7.61
N LYS A 75 23.67 21.19 8.27
CA LYS A 75 23.07 20.28 9.25
C LYS A 75 22.76 18.90 8.61
N PHE A 76 22.05 18.88 7.48
CA PHE A 76 21.69 17.65 6.77
C PHE A 76 22.93 16.87 6.31
N ALA A 77 23.93 17.54 5.74
CA ALA A 77 25.18 16.92 5.31
C ALA A 77 25.96 16.30 6.49
N ARG A 78 25.94 16.95 7.66
CA ARG A 78 26.60 16.45 8.88
C ARG A 78 25.86 15.30 9.53
N GLU A 79 24.53 15.37 9.64
CA GLU A 79 23.74 14.32 10.29
C GLU A 79 23.57 13.08 9.42
N LYS A 80 23.33 13.27 8.11
CA LYS A 80 23.04 12.16 7.19
C LYS A 80 24.28 11.50 6.61
N TYR A 81 25.31 12.30 6.31
CA TYR A 81 26.49 11.86 5.57
C TYR A 81 27.80 12.06 6.35
N TRP A 82 27.74 12.55 7.59
CA TRP A 82 28.90 12.83 8.43
C TRP A 82 29.98 13.67 7.71
N MET A 83 29.55 14.59 6.86
CA MET A 83 30.46 15.47 6.13
C MET A 83 31.21 16.40 7.08
N LYS A 84 32.49 16.62 6.80
CA LYS A 84 33.40 17.46 7.60
C LYS A 84 34.06 18.55 6.78
N LYS A 85 34.41 19.67 7.41
CA LYS A 85 35.21 20.72 6.75
C LYS A 85 36.70 20.33 6.75
N PRO A 86 37.51 20.87 5.82
CA PRO A 86 38.97 20.67 5.85
C PRO A 86 39.55 21.16 7.18
N GLY A 87 40.29 20.29 7.89
CA GLY A 87 40.85 20.58 9.22
C GLY A 87 39.94 20.28 10.40
N GLU A 88 38.77 19.67 10.17
CA GLU A 88 37.85 19.22 11.22
C GLU A 88 37.90 17.69 11.39
N ASP A 89 37.87 17.23 12.64
CA ASP A 89 37.76 15.82 13.01
C ASP A 89 36.38 15.53 13.60
N VAL A 90 35.70 14.52 13.03
CA VAL A 90 34.35 14.11 13.42
C VAL A 90 34.44 12.75 14.09
N PHE A 91 33.91 12.64 15.30
CA PHE A 91 33.89 11.40 16.08
C PHE A 91 32.45 10.87 16.12
N VAL A 92 32.26 9.63 15.69
CA VAL A 92 30.97 8.92 15.82
C VAL A 92 31.07 8.00 17.03
N ILE A 93 30.22 8.20 18.03
CA ILE A 93 30.19 7.36 19.23
C ILE A 93 29.31 6.16 18.93
N VAL A 94 29.90 4.97 19.00
CA VAL A 94 29.23 3.69 18.76
C VAL A 94 29.21 2.84 20.04
N ASP A 95 28.23 1.95 20.14
CA ASP A 95 28.14 0.96 21.21
C ASP A 95 29.10 -0.23 21.00
N GLU A 96 29.05 -1.22 21.90
CA GLU A 96 29.86 -2.44 21.83
C GLU A 96 29.55 -3.30 20.58
N HIS A 97 28.43 -3.05 19.92
CA HIS A 97 28.00 -3.71 18.69
C HIS A 97 28.27 -2.87 17.43
N ASN A 98 29.00 -1.76 17.59
CA ASN A 98 29.38 -0.86 16.52
C ASN A 98 28.18 -0.14 15.87
N GLU A 99 27.10 0.05 16.63
CA GLU A 99 25.91 0.80 16.25
C GLU A 99 25.95 2.23 16.82
N PRO A 100 25.53 3.27 16.06
CA PRO A 100 25.48 4.64 16.55
C PRO A 100 24.52 4.79 17.74
N LEU A 101 24.97 5.44 18.82
CA LEU A 101 24.17 5.59 20.06
C LEU A 101 22.99 6.56 19.93
N GLU A 102 22.96 7.44 18.92
CA GLU A 102 21.85 8.36 18.66
C GLU A 102 21.08 7.95 17.40
N LYS A 103 19.75 7.81 17.54
CA LYS A 103 18.77 7.59 16.46
C LYS A 103 17.74 8.72 16.45
#